data_AF-A0AAU3W1U5-F1
#
_entry.id   AF-A0AAU3W1U5-F1
#
_cell.length_a   1.000
_cell.length_b   1.000
_cell.length_c   1.000
_cell.angle_alpha   90.00
_cell.angle_beta   90.00
_cell.angle_gamma   90.00
#
_symmetry.space_group_name_H-M   'P 1'
#
loop_
_entity.id
_entity.type
_entity.pdbx_description
1 polymer ?
#
loop_
_entity_poly.entity_id
_entity_poly.type
_entity_poly.pdbx_seq_one_letter_code
_entity_poly.pdbx_strand_id
1 'polypeptide(L)'
;MKAAAQAPGGSPGTGIGTGTGTGTDGAPLRRRALHRRALARLARHLRARRIRARRTRGRRLRRVLVALLVVLLTLVGAAVVAYKMTIIPEPHPETAMQSTVFVDAHGDYLGRRGPVDRQEVPLSQVPRHVQEAVIAAENRSFRTDTGISPSAIARAAWSTVSGGGRQGGSTITQQYVKNALLSPQQSLSRKAREALIAIKLDRTRSKDEILEGYLNTVYFGRGAAGIQAAARNYFGVDAKNLTVSQGAALAAIVNIPSYYEKAGSDAKVTAKLTDRWEWVLDAMADSGAITPAQRGAARFPAFRFYPPGDTDGQRQYLIDVAAAEAADRLGITQDELARGGYTVRTTFDLTAQDATAELVADQPAEKDTRLHTAVVALVPGDGAVRVLYGGADYARQPFNDALHGAVEAGTALLPFTVRKLGPPLTTLGKSAAPTPLRLAAAYATAAANGTYAQPYTVQKITRGGRTVYAAHPDTRTAMDRLAVDVANKLVYSEGGPLPTFTGSAGTRTLWHTTYDERLAVTVALFAQHPAHGKHPARTAQLPATVSALASRVTADVRHRLAPSSSWRKSGENVPVPAPTATKLSGG
;
A
#
# COMPACT_ATOMS: atom_id res chain seq x y z
N MET A 1 -35.22 51.66 -4.82
CA MET A 1 -35.95 52.11 -3.60
C MET A 1 -35.17 53.25 -2.96
N LYS A 2 -35.80 54.45 -2.93
CA LYS A 2 -35.69 55.65 -2.04
C LYS A 2 -34.42 55.86 -1.18
N ALA A 3 -33.87 57.07 -0.95
CA ALA A 3 -34.18 58.48 -1.28
C ALA A 3 -32.95 59.36 -0.86
N ALA A 4 -32.50 60.37 -1.65
CA ALA A 4 -32.73 61.86 -1.56
C ALA A 4 -31.87 62.60 -0.50
N ALA A 5 -31.33 63.83 -0.64
CA ALA A 5 -31.65 65.06 -1.43
C ALA A 5 -30.35 65.91 -1.69
N GLN A 6 -30.09 66.66 -2.79
CA GLN A 6 -30.66 67.90 -3.40
C GLN A 6 -30.58 69.17 -2.50
N ALA A 7 -29.69 70.19 -2.68
CA ALA A 7 -29.49 71.24 -3.74
C ALA A 7 -30.54 72.41 -3.68
N PRO A 8 -30.41 73.60 -4.34
CA PRO A 8 -29.30 74.51 -4.75
C PRO A 8 -29.64 76.05 -4.69
N GLY A 9 -28.82 76.92 -5.33
CA GLY A 9 -29.22 78.23 -5.96
C GLY A 9 -28.62 79.49 -5.30
N GLY A 10 -28.18 80.57 -5.98
CA GLY A 10 -28.20 81.03 -7.38
C GLY A 10 -27.47 82.38 -7.53
N SER A 11 -27.16 82.80 -8.76
CA SER A 11 -26.62 84.13 -9.17
C SER A 11 -27.77 85.11 -9.56
N PRO A 12 -27.57 86.28 -10.24
CA PRO A 12 -26.43 87.22 -10.41
C PRO A 12 -26.85 88.72 -10.21
N GLY A 13 -25.91 89.69 -10.32
CA GLY A 13 -26.27 91.11 -10.47
C GLY A 13 -25.10 92.12 -10.51
N THR A 14 -24.97 92.81 -11.63
CA THR A 14 -24.00 93.84 -12.08
C THR A 14 -24.11 95.21 -11.39
N GLY A 15 -23.03 96.00 -11.36
CA GLY A 15 -23.08 97.45 -11.07
C GLY A 15 -21.72 98.16 -11.06
N ILE A 16 -21.53 99.10 -11.98
CA ILE A 16 -20.37 99.98 -12.21
C ILE A 16 -20.53 101.29 -11.40
N GLY A 17 -19.44 101.94 -10.95
CA GLY A 17 -19.47 103.37 -10.63
C GLY A 17 -18.38 103.95 -9.70
N THR A 18 -17.28 104.41 -10.30
CA THR A 18 -16.50 105.66 -10.10
C THR A 18 -16.47 106.48 -8.78
N GLY A 19 -15.24 106.91 -8.40
CA GLY A 19 -14.90 108.20 -7.75
C GLY A 19 -15.02 108.22 -6.21
N THR A 20 -14.21 108.89 -5.37
CA THR A 20 -13.19 109.95 -5.44
C THR A 20 -12.69 110.19 -3.99
N GLY A 21 -11.47 110.71 -3.78
CA GLY A 21 -11.07 111.48 -2.57
C GLY A 21 -10.50 110.68 -1.39
N THR A 22 -9.20 110.72 -1.05
CA THR A 22 -8.38 111.76 -0.34
C THR A 22 -8.46 111.73 1.20
N GLY A 23 -7.29 111.71 1.85
CA GLY A 23 -7.04 112.16 3.23
C GLY A 23 -6.63 111.03 4.20
N THR A 24 -5.34 110.83 4.50
CA THR A 24 -4.57 111.38 5.67
C THR A 24 -5.08 110.81 7.00
N ASP A 25 -4.33 110.22 7.94
CA ASP A 25 -2.94 110.40 8.38
C ASP A 25 -2.54 109.27 9.35
N GLY A 26 -1.24 109.18 9.67
CA GLY A 26 -0.82 108.86 11.06
C GLY A 26 -0.22 107.47 11.31
N ALA A 27 1.10 107.42 11.40
CA ALA A 27 1.95 106.24 11.62
C ALA A 27 1.69 105.50 12.97
N PRO A 28 2.16 104.24 13.12
CA PRO A 28 3.56 104.10 13.55
C PRO A 28 4.32 103.00 12.79
N LEU A 29 5.22 103.42 11.90
CA LEU A 29 6.12 102.57 11.11
C LEU A 29 7.27 101.90 11.91
N ARG A 30 7.26 101.94 13.26
CA ARG A 30 8.31 101.31 14.09
C ARG A 30 7.98 99.92 14.64
N ARG A 31 6.70 99.55 14.86
CA ARG A 31 6.34 98.18 15.29
C ARG A 31 6.31 97.15 14.16
N ARG A 32 5.99 97.57 12.93
CA ARG A 32 5.90 96.69 11.75
C ARG A 32 7.26 96.23 11.21
N ALA A 33 8.32 97.03 11.36
CA ALA A 33 9.67 96.69 10.87
C ALA A 33 10.37 95.62 11.74
N LEU A 34 10.19 95.69 13.07
CA LEU A 34 10.75 94.69 14.01
C LEU A 34 9.99 93.35 13.92
N HIS A 35 8.66 93.37 13.77
CA HIS A 35 7.86 92.16 13.56
C HIS A 35 8.17 91.47 12.23
N ARG A 36 8.35 92.22 11.13
CA ARG A 36 8.75 91.66 9.82
C ARG A 36 10.16 91.04 9.85
N ARG A 37 11.11 91.64 10.56
CA ARG A 37 12.47 91.07 10.73
C ARG A 37 12.48 89.81 11.61
N ALA A 38 11.68 89.78 12.67
CA ALA A 38 11.50 88.60 13.53
C ALA A 38 10.83 87.44 12.77
N LEU A 39 9.73 87.71 12.05
CA LEU A 39 9.03 86.72 11.21
C LEU A 39 9.90 86.22 10.05
N ALA A 40 10.71 87.09 9.42
CA ALA A 40 11.65 86.68 8.37
C ALA A 40 12.84 85.84 8.90
N ARG A 41 13.25 86.03 10.16
CA ARG A 41 14.23 85.16 10.85
C ARG A 41 13.61 83.81 11.20
N LEU A 42 12.37 83.81 11.71
CA LEU A 42 11.62 82.59 12.04
C LEU A 42 11.34 81.75 10.78
N ALA A 43 10.90 82.38 9.69
CA ALA A 43 10.66 81.72 8.40
C ALA A 43 11.95 81.15 7.78
N ARG A 44 13.09 81.83 7.91
CA ARG A 44 14.41 81.30 7.51
C ARG A 44 14.86 80.13 8.38
N HIS A 45 14.63 80.18 9.69
CA HIS A 45 14.91 79.06 10.60
C HIS A 45 13.99 77.85 10.35
N LEU A 46 12.71 78.07 10.04
CA LEU A 46 11.76 77.00 9.69
C LEU A 46 12.06 76.40 8.30
N ARG A 47 12.45 77.21 7.30
CA ARG A 47 12.94 76.71 5.99
C ARG A 47 14.26 75.94 6.16
N ALA A 48 15.21 76.44 6.95
CA ALA A 48 16.46 75.74 7.25
C ALA A 48 16.24 74.42 8.01
N ARG A 49 15.28 74.37 8.96
CA ARG A 49 14.86 73.15 9.65
C ARG A 49 14.16 72.16 8.70
N ARG A 50 13.30 72.61 7.77
CA ARG A 50 12.67 71.75 6.74
C ARG A 50 13.70 71.18 5.75
N ILE A 51 14.69 71.96 5.33
CA ILE A 51 15.78 71.51 4.44
C ILE A 51 16.73 70.54 5.17
N ARG A 52 17.07 70.80 6.45
CA ARG A 52 17.82 69.86 7.30
C ARG A 52 17.04 68.58 7.56
N ALA A 53 15.73 68.64 7.82
CA ALA A 53 14.86 67.48 8.02
C ALA A 53 14.68 66.63 6.76
N ARG A 54 14.58 67.24 5.56
CA ARG A 54 14.61 66.51 4.27
C ARG A 54 15.97 65.84 4.03
N ARG A 55 17.08 66.52 4.33
CA ARG A 55 18.44 65.95 4.24
C ARG A 55 18.68 64.81 5.23
N THR A 56 18.15 64.86 6.45
CA THR A 56 18.27 63.76 7.43
C THR A 56 17.36 62.59 7.13
N ARG A 57 16.14 62.81 6.60
CA ARG A 57 15.26 61.73 6.09
C ARG A 57 15.89 60.99 4.90
N GLY A 58 16.47 61.71 3.93
CA GLY A 58 17.20 61.09 2.81
C GLY A 58 18.43 60.29 3.25
N ARG A 59 19.18 60.78 4.23
CA ARG A 59 20.30 60.05 4.84
C ARG A 59 19.86 58.82 5.62
N ARG A 60 18.74 58.88 6.35
CA ARG A 60 18.14 57.72 7.05
C ARG A 60 17.64 56.67 6.06
N LEU A 61 16.91 57.07 5.02
CA LEU A 61 16.47 56.17 3.95
C LEU A 61 17.66 55.50 3.26
N ARG A 62 18.71 56.25 2.91
CA ARG A 62 19.95 55.68 2.34
C ARG A 62 20.61 54.68 3.28
N ARG A 63 20.68 54.97 4.59
CA ARG A 63 21.22 54.02 5.59
C ARG A 63 20.38 52.77 5.70
N VAL A 64 19.04 52.87 5.64
CA VAL A 64 18.13 51.71 5.62
C VAL A 64 18.33 50.89 4.35
N LEU A 65 18.41 51.53 3.18
CA LEU A 65 18.66 50.84 1.91
C LEU A 65 20.04 50.15 1.88
N VAL A 66 21.08 50.81 2.39
CA VAL A 66 22.42 50.21 2.53
C VAL A 66 22.39 49.05 3.52
N ALA A 67 21.70 49.18 4.66
CA ALA A 67 21.55 48.09 5.62
C ALA A 67 20.80 46.90 5.00
N LEU A 68 19.71 47.15 4.27
CA LEU A 68 18.97 46.10 3.55
C LEU A 68 19.84 45.43 2.48
N LEU A 69 20.66 46.20 1.74
CA LEU A 69 21.59 45.65 0.75
C LEU A 69 22.69 44.80 1.42
N VAL A 70 23.25 45.25 2.53
CA VAL A 70 24.26 44.48 3.29
C VAL A 70 23.64 43.18 3.81
N VAL A 71 22.43 43.23 4.37
CA VAL A 71 21.69 42.03 4.81
C VAL A 71 21.45 41.09 3.63
N LEU A 72 20.99 41.60 2.48
CA LEU A 72 20.79 40.80 1.27
C LEU A 72 22.10 40.14 0.80
N LEU A 73 23.19 40.89 0.69
CA LEU A 73 24.50 40.36 0.28
C LEU A 73 25.02 39.32 1.27
N THR A 74 24.80 39.51 2.57
CA THR A 74 25.17 38.54 3.61
C THR A 74 24.37 37.26 3.46
N LEU A 75 23.06 37.36 3.23
CA LEU A 75 22.18 36.21 2.99
C LEU A 75 22.57 35.45 1.72
N VAL A 76 22.89 36.17 0.64
CA VAL A 76 23.38 35.57 -0.61
C VAL A 76 24.73 34.88 -0.39
N GLY A 77 25.67 35.52 0.31
CA GLY A 77 26.96 34.93 0.65
C GLY A 77 26.82 33.65 1.48
N ALA A 78 25.97 33.69 2.52
CA ALA A 78 25.65 32.51 3.33
C ALA A 78 25.02 31.39 2.51
N ALA A 79 24.10 31.70 1.58
CA ALA A 79 23.50 30.71 0.69
C ALA A 79 24.52 30.08 -0.27
N VAL A 80 25.47 30.86 -0.79
CA VAL A 80 26.56 30.36 -1.65
C VAL A 80 27.49 29.44 -0.87
N VAL A 81 27.89 29.80 0.35
CA VAL A 81 28.70 28.94 1.23
C VAL A 81 27.95 27.64 1.55
N ALA A 82 26.67 27.73 1.94
CA ALA A 82 25.83 26.57 2.21
C ALA A 82 25.71 25.66 0.97
N TYR A 83 25.52 26.22 -0.22
CA TYR A 83 25.51 25.47 -1.48
C TYR A 83 26.83 24.73 -1.73
N LYS A 84 27.97 25.41 -1.56
CA LYS A 84 29.30 24.82 -1.76
C LYS A 84 29.58 23.69 -0.77
N MET A 85 29.13 23.81 0.47
CA MET A 85 29.24 22.78 1.51
C MET A 85 28.20 21.67 1.40
N THR A 86 27.18 21.82 0.56
CA THR A 86 26.13 20.80 0.39
C THR A 86 26.66 19.63 -0.44
N ILE A 87 26.75 18.45 0.18
CA ILE A 87 27.04 17.18 -0.51
C ILE A 87 25.71 16.55 -0.92
N ILE A 88 25.64 15.99 -2.13
CA ILE A 88 24.51 15.15 -2.53
C ILE A 88 24.71 13.82 -1.82
N PRO A 89 23.87 13.46 -0.83
CA PRO A 89 24.02 12.19 -0.14
C PRO A 89 23.70 11.03 -1.10
N GLU A 90 24.21 9.84 -0.80
CA GLU A 90 23.76 8.65 -1.52
C GLU A 90 22.28 8.39 -1.25
N PRO A 91 21.56 7.71 -2.17
CA PRO A 91 20.20 7.26 -1.93
C PRO A 91 20.12 6.47 -0.62
N HIS A 92 19.06 6.70 0.16
CA HIS A 92 18.86 5.94 1.41
C HIS A 92 18.86 4.44 1.11
N PRO A 93 19.41 3.57 1.98
CA PRO A 93 19.39 2.12 1.76
C PRO A 93 17.95 1.56 1.69
N GLU A 94 16.98 2.21 2.34
CA GLU A 94 15.54 1.91 2.19
C GLU A 94 15.03 2.14 0.75
N THR A 95 15.76 2.92 -0.05
CA THR A 95 15.43 3.23 -1.43
C THR A 95 15.64 2.03 -2.37
N ALA A 96 16.52 1.09 -1.98
CA ALA A 96 16.88 -0.12 -2.72
C ALA A 96 16.06 -1.36 -2.34
N MET A 97 15.13 -1.24 -1.37
CA MET A 97 14.36 -2.36 -0.85
C MET A 97 13.12 -2.61 -1.73
N GLN A 98 12.93 -3.85 -2.18
CA GLN A 98 11.73 -4.29 -2.91
C GLN A 98 10.91 -5.25 -2.06
N SER A 99 9.60 -5.02 -1.99
CA SER A 99 8.68 -5.93 -1.31
C SER A 99 8.62 -7.28 -2.01
N THR A 100 8.56 -8.35 -1.23
CA THR A 100 8.31 -9.70 -1.72
C THR A 100 6.82 -9.95 -1.89
N VAL A 101 6.43 -10.40 -3.07
CA VAL A 101 5.05 -10.69 -3.46
C VAL A 101 4.76 -12.18 -3.26
N PHE A 102 3.59 -12.48 -2.72
CA PHE A 102 3.05 -13.82 -2.59
C PHE A 102 1.89 -13.99 -3.57
N VAL A 103 1.89 -15.09 -4.30
CA VAL A 103 0.80 -15.49 -5.19
C VAL A 103 0.35 -16.91 -4.84
N ASP A 104 -0.88 -17.25 -5.18
CA ASP A 104 -1.44 -18.58 -4.99
C ASP A 104 -0.94 -19.61 -6.02
N ALA A 105 -1.45 -20.83 -5.99
CA ALA A 105 -1.05 -21.90 -6.91
C ALA A 105 -1.32 -21.56 -8.39
N HIS A 106 -2.31 -20.73 -8.67
CA HIS A 106 -2.74 -20.32 -10.02
C HIS A 106 -2.08 -19.02 -10.48
N GLY A 107 -1.39 -18.32 -9.57
CA GLY A 107 -0.72 -17.04 -9.82
C GLY A 107 -1.53 -15.82 -9.41
N ASP A 108 -2.68 -16.02 -8.75
CA ASP A 108 -3.48 -14.93 -8.22
C ASP A 108 -2.81 -14.29 -7.01
N TYR A 109 -2.99 -12.98 -6.87
CA TYR A 109 -2.32 -12.21 -5.83
C TYR A 109 -2.84 -12.58 -4.44
N LEU A 110 -1.95 -13.10 -3.59
CA LEU A 110 -2.22 -13.42 -2.20
C LEU A 110 -1.92 -12.22 -1.30
N GLY A 111 -0.75 -11.61 -1.46
CA GLY A 111 -0.33 -10.46 -0.67
C GLY A 111 1.15 -10.15 -0.86
N ARG A 112 1.72 -9.39 0.07
CA ARG A 112 3.14 -9.04 0.05
C ARG A 112 3.70 -8.82 1.44
N ARG A 113 5.03 -8.88 1.56
CA ARG A 113 5.78 -8.37 2.72
C ARG A 113 6.85 -7.40 2.26
N GLY A 114 7.11 -6.38 3.08
CA GLY A 114 8.10 -5.35 2.79
C GLY A 114 7.48 -3.98 2.52
N PRO A 115 8.27 -2.91 2.65
CA PRO A 115 7.75 -1.55 2.70
C PRO A 115 7.23 -1.06 1.34
N VAL A 116 7.85 -1.43 0.20
CA VAL A 116 7.41 -0.96 -1.13
C VAL A 116 7.88 -1.85 -2.30
N ASP A 117 7.06 -2.07 -3.34
CA ASP A 117 7.48 -2.69 -4.61
C ASP A 117 8.15 -1.64 -5.49
N ARG A 118 9.42 -1.85 -5.87
CA ARG A 118 10.25 -0.90 -6.65
C ARG A 118 10.98 -1.56 -7.80
N GLN A 119 10.26 -1.96 -8.85
CA GLN A 119 10.90 -2.41 -10.09
C GLN A 119 11.49 -1.21 -10.85
N GLU A 120 12.82 -1.07 -10.85
CA GLU A 120 13.50 -0.03 -11.63
C GLU A 120 13.31 -0.27 -13.13
N VAL A 121 12.92 0.77 -13.86
CA VAL A 121 12.88 0.76 -15.32
C VAL A 121 13.66 1.94 -15.87
N PRO A 122 14.45 1.74 -16.94
CA PRO A 122 15.08 2.87 -17.61
C PRO A 122 14.00 3.77 -18.23
N LEU A 123 14.24 5.07 -18.26
CA LEU A 123 13.29 6.06 -18.76
C LEU A 123 12.90 5.79 -20.22
N SER A 124 13.80 5.19 -21.00
CA SER A 124 13.55 4.77 -22.38
C SER A 124 12.43 3.72 -22.52
N GLN A 125 12.14 2.96 -21.47
CA GLN A 125 11.01 2.02 -21.42
C GLN A 125 9.71 2.65 -20.89
N VAL A 126 9.75 3.89 -20.42
CA VAL A 126 8.54 4.64 -20.03
C VAL A 126 8.04 5.42 -21.26
N PRO A 127 6.83 5.18 -21.76
CA PRO A 127 6.34 5.86 -22.96
C PRO A 127 6.32 7.37 -22.78
N ARG A 128 6.65 8.12 -23.84
CA ARG A 128 6.77 9.58 -23.77
C ARG A 128 5.50 10.26 -23.27
N HIS A 129 4.32 9.79 -23.68
CA HIS A 129 3.06 10.34 -23.18
C HIS A 129 2.87 10.13 -21.66
N VAL A 130 3.42 9.07 -21.07
CA VAL A 130 3.37 8.84 -19.62
C VAL A 130 4.33 9.78 -18.90
N GLN A 131 5.55 9.97 -19.44
CA GLN A 131 6.51 10.94 -18.91
C GLN A 131 5.91 12.35 -18.89
N GLU A 132 5.32 12.76 -20.02
CA GLU A 132 4.71 14.08 -20.16
C GLU A 132 3.43 14.23 -19.34
N ALA A 133 2.68 13.16 -19.08
CA ALA A 133 1.55 13.19 -18.14
C ALA A 133 1.99 13.61 -16.73
N VAL A 134 3.09 13.00 -16.24
CA VAL A 134 3.65 13.31 -14.92
C VAL A 134 4.20 14.74 -14.89
N ILE A 135 4.93 15.17 -15.93
CA ILE A 135 5.43 16.54 -16.05
C ILE A 135 4.27 17.55 -16.07
N ALA A 136 3.23 17.31 -16.86
CA ALA A 136 2.07 18.19 -16.95
C ALA A 136 1.31 18.30 -15.62
N ALA A 137 1.24 17.19 -14.88
CA ALA A 137 0.53 17.10 -13.61
C ALA A 137 1.27 17.74 -12.43
N GLU A 138 2.58 17.51 -12.35
CA GLU A 138 3.40 17.86 -11.18
C GLU A 138 4.25 19.12 -11.39
N ASN A 139 4.83 19.30 -12.59
CA ASN A 139 5.85 20.33 -12.81
C ASN A 139 5.99 20.71 -14.30
N ARG A 140 5.07 21.52 -14.85
CA ARG A 140 5.09 21.92 -16.27
C ARG A 140 6.41 22.54 -16.75
N SER A 141 7.14 23.25 -15.88
CA SER A 141 8.45 23.84 -16.20
C SER A 141 9.64 22.89 -16.06
N PHE A 142 9.42 21.58 -15.80
CA PHE A 142 10.47 20.67 -15.35
C PHE A 142 11.68 20.64 -16.28
N ARG A 143 11.43 20.60 -17.58
CA ARG A 143 12.48 20.54 -18.61
C ARG A 143 13.39 21.78 -18.62
N THR A 144 12.91 22.92 -18.11
CA THR A 144 13.59 24.24 -18.21
C THR A 144 13.92 24.88 -16.87
N ASP A 145 13.36 24.40 -15.76
CA ASP A 145 13.64 24.95 -14.43
C ASP A 145 15.03 24.52 -13.90
N THR A 146 15.46 25.11 -12.79
CA THR A 146 16.81 24.90 -12.21
C THR A 146 16.78 24.00 -10.98
N GLY A 147 15.90 22.99 -10.99
CA GLY A 147 15.63 22.11 -9.86
C GLY A 147 14.71 22.71 -8.80
N ILE A 148 14.48 24.02 -8.85
CA ILE A 148 13.43 24.75 -8.13
C ILE A 148 12.67 25.64 -9.11
N SER A 149 11.43 26.03 -8.78
CA SER A 149 10.64 26.95 -9.59
C SER A 149 10.40 28.28 -8.85
N PRO A 150 11.19 29.33 -9.12
CA PRO A 150 11.01 30.64 -8.48
C PRO A 150 9.63 31.24 -8.71
N SER A 151 9.04 31.03 -9.90
CA SER A 151 7.69 31.48 -10.21
C SER A 151 6.62 30.69 -9.47
N ALA A 152 6.81 29.39 -9.22
CA ALA A 152 5.91 28.62 -8.35
C ALA A 152 6.01 29.05 -6.89
N ILE A 153 7.22 29.35 -6.39
CA ILE A 153 7.44 29.87 -5.04
C ILE A 153 6.78 31.25 -4.87
N ALA A 154 6.97 32.17 -5.82
CA ALA A 154 6.35 33.49 -5.79
C ALA A 154 4.81 33.42 -5.85
N ARG A 155 4.26 32.54 -6.69
CA ARG A 155 2.80 32.30 -6.76
C ARG A 155 2.25 31.71 -5.48
N ALA A 156 2.92 30.72 -4.90
CA ALA A 156 2.49 30.10 -3.64
C ALA A 156 2.55 31.08 -2.45
N ALA A 157 3.56 31.97 -2.42
CA ALA A 157 3.64 33.04 -1.44
C ALA A 157 2.50 34.05 -1.61
N TRP A 158 2.21 34.47 -2.86
CA TRP A 158 1.11 35.37 -3.16
C TRP A 158 -0.25 34.76 -2.81
N SER A 159 -0.50 33.49 -3.16
CA SER A 159 -1.77 32.81 -2.86
C SER A 159 -2.00 32.67 -1.35
N THR A 160 -0.95 32.42 -0.58
CA THR A 160 -1.03 32.35 0.90
C THR A 160 -1.39 33.72 1.50
N VAL A 161 -0.86 34.81 0.94
CA VAL A 161 -1.16 36.19 1.39
C VAL A 161 -2.54 36.65 0.92
N SER A 162 -2.98 36.24 -0.26
CA SER A 162 -4.26 36.63 -0.85
C SER A 162 -5.45 35.77 -0.42
N GLY A 163 -5.26 34.85 0.54
CA GLY A 163 -6.32 33.95 1.03
C GLY A 163 -6.72 32.83 0.06
N GLY A 164 -5.94 32.59 -1.00
CA GLY A 164 -6.12 31.45 -1.89
C GLY A 164 -5.64 30.16 -1.24
N GLY A 165 -6.28 29.03 -1.55
CA GLY A 165 -5.88 27.70 -1.05
C GLY A 165 -4.40 27.40 -1.29
N ARG A 166 -3.80 26.55 -0.43
CA ARG A 166 -2.40 26.12 -0.52
C ARG A 166 -2.13 25.44 -1.86
N GLN A 167 -1.44 26.10 -2.78
CA GLN A 167 -0.92 25.49 -4.00
C GLN A 167 0.43 24.82 -3.71
N GLY A 168 0.58 23.55 -4.10
CA GLY A 168 1.85 22.82 -4.00
C GLY A 168 2.87 23.40 -4.97
N GLY A 169 3.98 23.94 -4.45
CA GLY A 169 5.03 24.60 -5.23
C GLY A 169 6.34 23.83 -5.37
N SER A 170 6.37 22.53 -5.05
CA SER A 170 7.61 21.73 -5.12
C SER A 170 7.80 21.10 -6.50
N THR A 171 9.00 21.22 -7.07
CA THR A 171 9.38 20.64 -8.36
C THR A 171 9.56 19.13 -8.30
N ILE A 172 9.57 18.45 -9.44
CA ILE A 172 9.92 17.02 -9.56
C ILE A 172 11.30 16.75 -8.93
N THR A 173 12.30 17.60 -9.19
CA THR A 173 13.64 17.47 -8.59
C THR A 173 13.59 17.58 -7.06
N GLN A 174 12.81 18.52 -6.51
CA GLN A 174 12.63 18.64 -5.06
C GLN A 174 11.93 17.43 -4.46
N GLN A 175 10.91 16.89 -5.14
CA GLN A 175 10.22 15.70 -4.69
C GLN A 175 11.13 14.46 -4.75
N TYR A 176 11.95 14.32 -5.78
CA TYR A 176 12.94 13.24 -5.87
C TYR A 176 13.96 13.31 -4.73
N VAL A 177 14.54 14.49 -4.47
CA VAL A 177 15.45 14.70 -3.33
C VAL A 177 14.77 14.35 -2.00
N LYS A 178 13.53 14.78 -1.81
CA LYS A 178 12.76 14.48 -0.60
C LYS A 178 12.56 12.97 -0.41
N ASN A 179 12.28 12.23 -1.48
CA ASN A 179 11.87 10.82 -1.41
C ASN A 179 13.05 9.83 -1.50
N ALA A 180 14.17 10.20 -2.13
CA ALA A 180 15.33 9.32 -2.32
C ALA A 180 16.51 9.64 -1.38
N LEU A 181 16.67 10.89 -0.96
CA LEU A 181 17.96 11.38 -0.41
C LEU A 181 17.88 11.89 1.04
N LEU A 182 16.69 12.24 1.55
CA LEU A 182 16.52 12.86 2.87
C LEU A 182 15.52 12.10 3.74
N SER A 183 15.75 12.12 5.06
CA SER A 183 14.89 11.46 6.03
C SER A 183 13.53 12.17 6.24
N PRO A 184 12.49 11.47 6.75
CA PRO A 184 11.11 11.97 6.76
C PRO A 184 10.79 13.20 7.63
N GLN A 185 11.66 13.66 8.53
CA GLN A 185 11.34 14.74 9.49
C GLN A 185 11.02 16.09 8.82
N GLN A 186 9.90 16.73 9.18
CA GLN A 186 9.50 18.02 8.60
C GLN A 186 10.09 19.20 9.37
N SER A 187 11.03 19.93 8.77
CA SER A 187 11.55 21.20 9.32
C SER A 187 11.87 22.21 8.22
N LEU A 188 11.86 23.52 8.54
CA LEU A 188 12.24 24.59 7.61
C LEU A 188 13.71 24.46 7.16
N SER A 189 14.60 24.02 8.06
CA SER A 189 16.00 23.74 7.73
C SER A 189 16.13 22.60 6.73
N ARG A 190 15.32 21.53 6.85
CA ARG A 190 15.27 20.46 5.85
C ARG A 190 14.78 21.00 4.51
N LYS A 191 13.74 21.84 4.49
CA LYS A 191 13.22 22.40 3.22
C LYS A 191 14.25 23.26 2.48
N ALA A 192 15.07 24.02 3.21
CA ALA A 192 16.20 24.74 2.63
C ALA A 192 17.27 23.78 2.08
N ARG A 193 17.57 22.70 2.81
CA ARG A 193 18.50 21.64 2.35
C ARG A 193 18.00 20.92 1.09
N GLU A 194 16.72 20.57 1.04
CA GLU A 194 16.05 20.00 -0.15
C GLU A 194 16.25 20.90 -1.37
N ALA A 195 16.04 22.21 -1.22
CA ALA A 195 16.20 23.16 -2.31
C ALA A 195 17.66 23.26 -2.79
N LEU A 196 18.63 23.32 -1.87
CA LEU A 196 20.06 23.37 -2.24
C LEU A 196 20.51 22.08 -2.94
N ILE A 197 20.11 20.91 -2.43
CA ILE A 197 20.41 19.63 -3.06
C ILE A 197 19.72 19.55 -4.42
N ALA A 198 18.47 19.99 -4.56
CA ALA A 198 17.76 19.98 -5.84
C ALA A 198 18.47 20.85 -6.89
N ILE A 199 18.90 22.08 -6.54
CA ILE A 199 19.67 22.94 -7.45
C ILE A 199 21.01 22.29 -7.84
N LYS A 200 21.68 21.64 -6.88
CA LYS A 200 22.96 20.97 -7.15
C LYS A 200 22.78 19.74 -8.03
N LEU A 201 21.74 18.94 -7.76
CA LEU A 201 21.39 17.75 -8.53
C LEU A 201 21.05 18.14 -9.98
N ASP A 202 20.23 19.17 -10.18
CA ASP A 202 19.84 19.66 -11.51
C ASP A 202 21.02 20.18 -12.35
N ARG A 203 22.10 20.64 -11.71
CA ARG A 203 23.33 21.07 -12.38
C ARG A 203 24.31 19.93 -12.67
N THR A 204 24.14 18.78 -12.03
CA THR A 204 25.09 17.66 -12.10
C THR A 204 24.51 16.43 -12.79
N ARG A 205 23.19 16.36 -12.94
CA ARG A 205 22.45 15.31 -13.63
C ARG A 205 21.56 15.91 -14.71
N SER A 206 21.34 15.16 -15.77
CA SER A 206 20.38 15.53 -16.81
C SER A 206 18.94 15.47 -16.30
N LYS A 207 18.03 16.20 -16.96
CA LYS A 207 16.59 16.14 -16.65
C LYS A 207 16.02 14.73 -16.83
N ASP A 208 16.56 13.96 -17.76
CA ASP A 208 16.14 12.58 -17.99
C ASP A 208 16.58 11.67 -16.85
N GLU A 209 17.82 11.77 -16.36
CA GLU A 209 18.26 11.02 -15.17
C GLU A 209 17.43 11.37 -13.93
N ILE A 210 17.09 12.65 -13.75
CA ILE A 210 16.25 13.09 -12.61
C ILE A 210 14.84 12.54 -12.75
N LEU A 211 14.27 12.57 -13.96
CA LEU A 211 12.92 12.04 -14.21
C LEU A 211 12.87 10.52 -14.05
N GLU A 212 13.89 9.80 -14.50
CA GLU A 212 14.05 8.37 -14.30
C GLU A 212 14.07 8.03 -12.80
N GLY A 213 14.95 8.69 -12.05
CA GLY A 213 15.06 8.52 -10.60
C GLY A 213 13.74 8.84 -9.90
N TYR A 214 13.07 9.93 -10.28
CA TYR A 214 11.76 10.30 -9.75
C TYR A 214 10.70 9.23 -10.04
N LEU A 215 10.57 8.82 -11.30
CA LEU A 215 9.56 7.85 -11.74
C LEU A 215 9.80 6.45 -11.19
N ASN A 216 11.01 6.10 -10.77
CA ASN A 216 11.32 4.84 -10.07
C ASN A 216 11.16 4.96 -8.54
N THR A 217 11.11 6.17 -8.00
CA THR A 217 11.08 6.41 -6.54
C THR A 217 9.71 6.83 -6.02
N VAL A 218 8.94 7.58 -6.80
CA VAL A 218 7.69 8.19 -6.35
C VAL A 218 6.65 7.13 -5.98
N TYR A 219 5.95 7.35 -4.87
CA TYR A 219 4.92 6.44 -4.38
C TYR A 219 3.58 6.71 -5.09
N PHE A 220 3.04 5.70 -5.76
CA PHE A 220 1.79 5.74 -6.51
C PHE A 220 0.60 5.16 -5.72
N GLY A 221 0.75 4.77 -4.46
CA GLY A 221 -0.31 4.04 -3.76
C GLY A 221 -0.31 2.57 -4.13
N ARG A 222 -1.14 1.76 -3.45
CA ARG A 222 -1.21 0.30 -3.64
C ARG A 222 0.16 -0.36 -3.42
N GLY A 223 0.94 0.20 -2.49
CA GLY A 223 2.38 -0.02 -2.27
C GLY A 223 3.28 -0.12 -3.50
N ALA A 224 2.91 0.53 -4.60
CA ALA A 224 3.80 0.75 -5.71
C ALA A 224 4.63 2.00 -5.44
N ALA A 225 5.95 1.87 -5.31
CA ALA A 225 6.85 2.98 -5.59
C ALA A 225 7.53 2.70 -6.92
N GLY A 226 7.49 3.69 -7.78
CA GLY A 226 7.96 3.53 -9.12
C GLY A 226 6.84 3.17 -10.10
N ILE A 227 6.99 3.66 -11.33
CA ILE A 227 5.98 3.62 -12.38
C ILE A 227 5.69 2.20 -12.87
N GLN A 228 6.69 1.30 -12.84
CA GLN A 228 6.53 -0.10 -13.24
C GLN A 228 5.67 -0.89 -12.26
N ALA A 229 5.94 -0.76 -10.96
CA ALA A 229 5.09 -1.35 -9.93
C ALA A 229 3.67 -0.79 -10.02
N ALA A 230 3.52 0.50 -10.28
CA ALA A 230 2.22 1.15 -10.43
C ALA A 230 1.44 0.61 -11.65
N ALA A 231 2.08 0.45 -12.80
CA ALA A 231 1.47 -0.11 -14.00
C ALA A 231 0.92 -1.52 -13.75
N ARG A 232 1.69 -2.38 -13.06
CA ARG A 232 1.27 -3.73 -12.69
C ARG A 232 0.12 -3.72 -11.67
N ASN A 233 0.21 -2.90 -10.63
CA ASN A 233 -0.74 -2.90 -9.52
C ASN A 233 -2.09 -2.25 -9.89
N TYR A 234 -2.09 -1.25 -10.77
CA TYR A 234 -3.32 -0.59 -11.20
C TYR A 234 -3.94 -1.23 -12.44
N PHE A 235 -3.15 -1.80 -13.36
CA PHE A 235 -3.66 -2.24 -14.66
C PHE A 235 -3.20 -3.64 -15.10
N GLY A 236 -2.28 -4.28 -14.38
CA GLY A 236 -1.73 -5.58 -14.77
C GLY A 236 -0.84 -5.54 -16.02
N VAL A 237 -0.29 -4.38 -16.39
CA VAL A 237 0.56 -4.19 -17.58
C VAL A 237 1.97 -3.74 -17.19
N ASP A 238 2.94 -3.90 -18.08
CA ASP A 238 4.26 -3.28 -17.95
C ASP A 238 4.19 -1.77 -18.23
N ALA A 239 5.10 -0.98 -17.64
CA ALA A 239 5.14 0.48 -17.84
C ALA A 239 5.22 0.88 -19.33
N LYS A 240 5.98 0.12 -20.12
CA LYS A 240 6.12 0.32 -21.59
C LYS A 240 4.81 0.20 -22.37
N ASN A 241 3.81 -0.47 -21.79
CA ASN A 241 2.51 -0.73 -22.42
C ASN A 241 1.40 0.19 -21.89
N LEU A 242 1.73 1.16 -21.03
CA LEU A 242 0.75 2.11 -20.50
C LEU A 242 0.15 2.96 -21.62
N THR A 243 -1.18 3.05 -21.66
CA THR A 243 -1.90 3.95 -22.57
C THR A 243 -1.89 5.40 -22.08
N VAL A 244 -2.36 6.34 -22.92
CA VAL A 244 -2.56 7.76 -22.52
C VAL A 244 -3.46 7.86 -21.29
N SER A 245 -4.60 7.17 -21.30
CA SER A 245 -5.54 7.15 -20.16
C SER A 245 -4.89 6.61 -18.89
N GLN A 246 -4.15 5.51 -18.98
CA GLN A 246 -3.49 4.89 -17.83
C GLN A 246 -2.35 5.75 -17.29
N GLY A 247 -1.52 6.33 -18.16
CA GLY A 247 -0.45 7.26 -17.78
C GLY A 247 -0.97 8.51 -17.09
N ALA A 248 -2.03 9.12 -17.62
CA ALA A 248 -2.70 10.26 -17.00
C ALA A 248 -3.31 9.90 -15.63
N ALA A 249 -3.84 8.69 -15.48
CA ALA A 249 -4.41 8.24 -14.21
C ALA A 249 -3.32 8.06 -13.15
N LEU A 250 -2.19 7.43 -13.49
CA LEU A 250 -1.05 7.33 -12.58
C LEU A 250 -0.48 8.70 -12.21
N ALA A 251 -0.37 9.62 -13.17
CA ALA A 251 0.05 11.00 -12.90
C ALA A 251 -0.91 11.75 -11.97
N ALA A 252 -2.23 11.52 -12.10
CA ALA A 252 -3.23 12.08 -11.19
C ALA A 252 -3.11 11.53 -9.76
N ILE A 253 -2.76 10.25 -9.61
CA ILE A 253 -2.66 9.55 -8.33
C ILE A 253 -1.50 10.07 -7.46
N VAL A 254 -0.36 10.43 -8.06
CA VAL A 254 0.87 10.90 -7.36
C VAL A 254 0.59 12.03 -6.36
N ASN A 255 -0.44 12.84 -6.59
CA ASN A 255 -0.78 13.96 -5.73
C ASN A 255 -1.20 13.53 -4.31
N ILE A 256 -2.05 12.50 -4.19
CA ILE A 256 -2.57 11.98 -2.91
C ILE A 256 -2.69 10.44 -2.98
N PRO A 257 -1.57 9.72 -3.10
CA PRO A 257 -1.55 8.31 -3.49
C PRO A 257 -2.37 7.42 -2.55
N SER A 258 -2.18 7.57 -1.23
CA SER A 258 -2.90 6.79 -0.21
C SER A 258 -4.41 7.01 -0.23
N TYR A 259 -4.87 8.21 -0.59
CA TYR A 259 -6.30 8.51 -0.69
C TYR A 259 -6.94 7.78 -1.88
N TYR A 260 -6.22 7.72 -3.01
CA TYR A 260 -6.71 7.11 -4.24
C TYR A 260 -6.59 5.58 -4.29
N GLU A 261 -6.05 4.92 -3.25
CA GLU A 261 -6.00 3.45 -3.20
C GLU A 261 -7.39 2.81 -3.26
N LYS A 262 -8.40 3.51 -2.70
CA LYS A 262 -9.83 3.11 -2.72
C LYS A 262 -10.55 3.43 -4.04
N ALA A 263 -9.87 4.00 -5.02
CA ALA A 263 -10.49 4.25 -6.33
C ALA A 263 -10.84 2.90 -7.00
N GLY A 264 -12.05 2.82 -7.55
CA GLY A 264 -12.66 1.59 -8.06
C GLY A 264 -13.58 0.87 -7.06
N SER A 265 -13.36 1.01 -5.74
CA SER A 265 -14.22 0.43 -4.70
C SER A 265 -15.06 1.47 -3.95
N ASP A 266 -14.59 2.72 -3.85
CA ASP A 266 -15.33 3.86 -3.31
C ASP A 266 -15.69 4.84 -4.44
N ALA A 267 -17.00 5.06 -4.65
CA ALA A 267 -17.52 5.92 -5.71
C ALA A 267 -17.08 7.39 -5.57
N LYS A 268 -16.98 7.92 -4.36
CA LYS A 268 -16.58 9.33 -4.12
C LYS A 268 -15.10 9.54 -4.42
N VAL A 269 -14.27 8.59 -3.99
CA VAL A 269 -12.82 8.62 -4.28
C VAL A 269 -12.60 8.49 -5.79
N THR A 270 -13.36 7.60 -6.45
CA THR A 270 -13.28 7.39 -7.90
C THR A 270 -13.65 8.65 -8.66
N ALA A 271 -14.77 9.30 -8.34
CA ALA A 271 -15.18 10.55 -8.99
C ALA A 271 -14.11 11.66 -8.87
N LYS A 272 -13.56 11.85 -7.67
CA LYS A 272 -12.49 12.84 -7.44
C LYS A 272 -11.22 12.53 -8.23
N LEU A 273 -10.88 11.26 -8.39
CA LEU A 273 -9.75 10.86 -9.23
C LEU A 273 -10.04 11.11 -10.72
N THR A 274 -11.27 10.86 -11.17
CA THR A 274 -11.71 11.17 -12.54
C THR A 274 -11.56 12.66 -12.85
N ASP A 275 -12.01 13.55 -11.97
CA ASP A 275 -11.86 15.01 -12.16
C ASP A 275 -10.37 15.40 -12.30
N ARG A 276 -9.50 14.80 -11.47
CA ARG A 276 -8.07 15.05 -11.53
C ARG A 276 -7.46 14.49 -12.81
N TRP A 277 -7.90 13.32 -13.25
CA TRP A 277 -7.47 12.66 -14.49
C TRP A 277 -7.83 13.49 -15.72
N GLU A 278 -9.04 14.04 -15.79
CA GLU A 278 -9.46 14.93 -16.88
C GLU A 278 -8.59 16.19 -16.93
N TRP A 279 -8.32 16.80 -15.77
CA TRP A 279 -7.42 17.95 -15.69
C TRP A 279 -5.99 17.64 -16.16
N VAL A 280 -5.47 16.44 -15.88
CA VAL A 280 -4.15 16.01 -16.38
C VAL A 280 -4.18 15.89 -17.91
N LEU A 281 -5.23 15.30 -18.47
CA LEU A 281 -5.37 15.18 -19.92
C LEU A 281 -5.48 16.55 -20.60
N ASP A 282 -6.21 17.50 -20.02
CA ASP A 282 -6.27 18.88 -20.52
C ASP A 282 -4.88 19.52 -20.49
N ALA A 283 -4.16 19.36 -19.38
CA ALA A 283 -2.80 19.87 -19.25
C ALA A 283 -1.82 19.26 -20.28
N MET A 284 -2.00 17.99 -20.64
CA MET A 284 -1.22 17.32 -21.68
C MET A 284 -1.58 17.80 -23.09
N ALA A 285 -2.86 18.12 -23.34
CA ALA A 285 -3.30 18.69 -24.62
C ALA A 285 -2.76 20.12 -24.78
N ASP A 286 -2.86 20.94 -23.74
CA ASP A 286 -2.35 22.32 -23.72
C ASP A 286 -0.84 22.41 -23.98
N SER A 287 -0.07 21.43 -23.49
CA SER A 287 1.38 21.35 -23.73
C SER A 287 1.76 20.73 -25.06
N GLY A 288 0.79 20.22 -25.83
CA GLY A 288 1.02 19.49 -27.09
C GLY A 288 1.55 18.07 -26.90
N ALA A 289 1.52 17.52 -25.69
CA ALA A 289 1.94 16.15 -25.42
C ALA A 289 0.99 15.09 -26.00
N ILE A 290 -0.29 15.46 -26.18
CA ILE A 290 -1.31 14.66 -26.88
C ILE A 290 -2.10 15.53 -27.84
N THR A 291 -2.68 14.91 -28.88
CA THR A 291 -3.56 15.61 -29.82
C THR A 291 -4.97 15.80 -29.24
N PRO A 292 -5.74 16.78 -29.74
CA PRO A 292 -7.15 16.93 -29.38
C PRO A 292 -7.97 15.66 -29.62
N ALA A 293 -7.65 14.89 -30.68
CA ALA A 293 -8.28 13.61 -30.97
C ALA A 293 -7.98 12.56 -29.89
N GLN A 294 -6.72 12.45 -29.44
CA GLN A 294 -6.35 11.57 -28.32
C GLN A 294 -7.05 11.98 -27.02
N ARG A 295 -7.13 13.29 -26.75
CA ARG A 295 -7.86 13.84 -25.59
C ARG A 295 -9.35 13.47 -25.61
N GLY A 296 -10.01 13.58 -26.77
CA GLY A 296 -11.43 13.24 -26.93
C GLY A 296 -11.72 11.73 -26.91
N ALA A 297 -10.76 10.91 -27.33
CA ALA A 297 -10.87 9.44 -27.30
C ALA A 297 -10.58 8.84 -25.92
N ALA A 298 -9.87 9.55 -25.05
CA ALA A 298 -9.51 9.06 -23.72
C ALA A 298 -10.76 8.73 -22.88
N ARG A 299 -10.72 7.59 -22.20
CA ARG A 299 -11.73 7.16 -21.22
C ARG A 299 -11.05 6.83 -19.91
N PHE A 300 -11.74 7.07 -18.79
CA PHE A 300 -11.20 6.76 -17.47
C PHE A 300 -10.93 5.25 -17.40
N PRO A 301 -9.69 4.83 -17.10
CA PRO A 301 -9.33 3.43 -17.22
C PRO A 301 -9.94 2.61 -16.09
N ALA A 302 -10.34 1.38 -16.38
CA ALA A 302 -10.70 0.42 -15.34
C ALA A 302 -9.43 0.03 -14.54
N PHE A 303 -9.54 0.00 -13.22
CA PHE A 303 -8.48 -0.50 -12.37
C PHE A 303 -8.65 -2.00 -12.15
N ARG A 304 -7.53 -2.72 -12.15
CA ARG A 304 -7.47 -4.06 -11.58
C ARG A 304 -7.93 -3.96 -10.12
N PHE A 305 -8.70 -4.96 -9.70
CA PHE A 305 -8.97 -5.17 -8.29
C PHE A 305 -7.64 -5.34 -7.57
N TYR A 306 -7.33 -4.40 -6.68
CA TYR A 306 -6.20 -4.45 -5.80
C TYR A 306 -6.79 -4.57 -4.40
N PRO A 307 -6.63 -5.72 -3.72
CA PRO A 307 -7.18 -5.88 -2.39
C PRO A 307 -6.57 -4.77 -1.51
N PRO A 308 -7.39 -4.00 -0.77
CA PRO A 308 -6.89 -2.92 0.06
C PRO A 308 -5.74 -3.43 0.93
N GLY A 309 -4.67 -2.65 0.99
CA GLY A 309 -3.53 -2.93 1.83
C GLY A 309 -3.88 -2.66 3.29
N ASP A 310 -4.68 -3.55 3.86
CA ASP A 310 -4.71 -3.95 5.25
C ASP A 310 -4.97 -5.46 5.18
N THR A 311 -4.16 -6.24 5.88
CA THR A 311 -4.23 -7.70 5.84
C THR A 311 -5.49 -8.16 6.56
N ASP A 312 -6.60 -8.19 5.81
CA ASP A 312 -7.89 -8.64 6.30
C ASP A 312 -7.84 -10.14 6.62
N GLY A 313 -7.94 -10.43 7.91
CA GLY A 313 -8.22 -11.75 8.48
C GLY A 313 -7.38 -12.90 7.90
N GLN A 314 -7.96 -13.67 6.98
CA GLN A 314 -7.42 -14.97 6.56
C GLN A 314 -6.08 -14.90 5.81
N ARG A 315 -5.92 -13.89 4.95
CA ARG A 315 -4.75 -13.83 4.05
C ARG A 315 -3.45 -13.63 4.82
N GLN A 316 -3.51 -13.02 6.01
CA GLN A 316 -2.33 -12.84 6.85
C GLN A 316 -1.79 -14.15 7.40
N TYR A 317 -2.66 -15.08 7.81
CA TYR A 317 -2.20 -16.41 8.22
C TYR A 317 -1.45 -17.10 7.09
N LEU A 318 -1.96 -17.01 5.86
CA LEU A 318 -1.31 -17.64 4.69
C LEU A 318 0.06 -17.01 4.40
N ILE A 319 0.14 -15.68 4.42
CA ILE A 319 1.39 -14.94 4.18
C ILE A 319 2.43 -15.26 5.26
N ASP A 320 2.03 -15.32 6.54
CA ASP A 320 2.94 -15.60 7.65
C ASP A 320 3.59 -16.97 7.52
N VAL A 321 2.79 -17.96 7.13
CA VAL A 321 3.24 -19.35 6.97
C VAL A 321 4.13 -19.49 5.75
N ALA A 322 3.69 -18.95 4.61
CA ALA A 322 4.48 -18.97 3.39
C ALA A 322 5.78 -18.15 3.52
N ALA A 323 5.76 -17.04 4.25
CA ALA A 323 6.96 -16.22 4.48
C ALA A 323 7.96 -16.94 5.39
N ALA A 324 7.49 -17.58 6.46
CA ALA A 324 8.34 -18.38 7.34
C ALA A 324 9.00 -19.54 6.57
N GLU A 325 8.22 -20.29 5.79
CA GLU A 325 8.74 -21.37 4.97
C GLU A 325 9.68 -20.86 3.86
N ALA A 326 9.32 -19.78 3.15
CA ALA A 326 10.17 -19.24 2.08
C ALA A 326 11.52 -18.75 2.62
N ALA A 327 11.53 -18.11 3.79
CA ALA A 327 12.75 -17.67 4.45
C ALA A 327 13.65 -18.86 4.84
N ASP A 328 13.05 -19.91 5.43
CA ASP A 328 13.74 -21.15 5.79
C ASP A 328 14.35 -21.86 4.58
N ARG A 329 13.57 -22.04 3.50
CA ARG A 329 14.02 -22.69 2.25
C ARG A 329 15.16 -21.93 1.55
N LEU A 330 15.24 -20.62 1.73
CA LEU A 330 16.31 -19.77 1.18
C LEU A 330 17.50 -19.61 2.12
N GLY A 331 17.40 -20.05 3.38
CA GLY A 331 18.42 -19.82 4.40
C GLY A 331 18.62 -18.34 4.75
N ILE A 332 17.55 -17.54 4.69
CA ILE A 332 17.56 -16.09 5.01
C ILE A 332 16.56 -15.78 6.12
N THR A 333 16.66 -14.59 6.70
CA THR A 333 15.65 -14.10 7.64
C THR A 333 14.37 -13.66 6.91
N GLN A 334 13.22 -13.69 7.60
CA GLN A 334 11.96 -13.16 7.04
C GLN A 334 12.06 -11.66 6.69
N ASP A 335 12.92 -10.93 7.39
CA ASP A 335 13.22 -9.53 7.15
C ASP A 335 13.99 -9.32 5.85
N GLU A 336 14.99 -10.14 5.57
CA GLU A 336 15.69 -10.16 4.29
C GLU A 336 14.77 -10.61 3.15
N LEU A 337 13.91 -11.61 3.40
CA LEU A 337 12.86 -12.01 2.47
C LEU A 337 11.96 -10.81 2.16
N ALA A 338 11.45 -10.10 3.16
CA ALA A 338 10.53 -8.97 2.98
C ALA A 338 11.13 -7.82 2.14
N ARG A 339 12.45 -7.67 2.11
CA ARG A 339 13.14 -6.58 1.37
C ARG A 339 13.81 -7.04 0.08
N GLY A 340 13.77 -8.34 -0.21
CA GLY A 340 14.59 -8.98 -1.24
C GLY A 340 13.99 -8.99 -2.66
N GLY A 341 12.75 -8.51 -2.84
CA GLY A 341 12.09 -8.45 -4.14
C GLY A 341 11.79 -9.82 -4.75
N TYR A 342 11.40 -10.80 -3.93
CA TYR A 342 11.05 -12.14 -4.39
C TYR A 342 9.60 -12.20 -4.87
N THR A 343 9.29 -13.16 -5.73
CA THR A 343 7.93 -13.63 -5.97
C THR A 343 7.84 -15.07 -5.46
N VAL A 344 7.01 -15.27 -4.43
CA VAL A 344 6.76 -16.55 -3.78
C VAL A 344 5.43 -17.09 -4.29
N ARG A 345 5.48 -18.12 -5.13
CA ARG A 345 4.30 -18.87 -5.54
C ARG A 345 4.03 -19.96 -4.50
N THR A 346 2.86 -19.88 -3.89
CA THR A 346 2.41 -20.80 -2.83
C THR A 346 1.65 -21.99 -3.42
N THR A 347 1.23 -22.93 -2.57
CA THR A 347 0.39 -24.08 -2.93
C THR A 347 -1.11 -23.83 -2.71
N PHE A 348 -1.46 -22.73 -2.04
CA PHE A 348 -2.83 -22.37 -1.68
C PHE A 348 -3.72 -22.16 -2.91
N ASP A 349 -5.01 -22.48 -2.77
CA ASP A 349 -6.06 -22.13 -3.72
C ASP A 349 -6.93 -21.04 -3.08
N LEU A 350 -6.84 -19.80 -3.56
CA LEU A 350 -7.55 -18.69 -2.91
C LEU A 350 -9.06 -18.75 -3.09
N THR A 351 -9.54 -19.37 -4.16
CA THR A 351 -10.98 -19.54 -4.38
C THR A 351 -11.57 -20.48 -3.32
N ALA A 352 -10.90 -21.61 -3.06
CA ALA A 352 -11.31 -22.52 -2.00
C ALA A 352 -11.09 -21.91 -0.59
N GLN A 353 -10.02 -21.15 -0.41
CA GLN A 353 -9.73 -20.47 0.86
C GLN A 353 -10.80 -19.44 1.23
N ASP A 354 -11.16 -18.55 0.31
CA ASP A 354 -12.12 -17.47 0.55
C ASP A 354 -13.53 -18.07 0.80
N ALA A 355 -13.94 -19.07 0.04
CA ALA A 355 -15.19 -19.80 0.27
C ALA A 355 -15.24 -20.51 1.64
N THR A 356 -14.13 -21.10 2.06
CA THR A 356 -14.00 -21.69 3.40
C THR A 356 -14.21 -20.63 4.48
N ALA A 357 -13.63 -19.44 4.30
CA ALA A 357 -13.77 -18.35 5.24
C ALA A 357 -15.20 -17.85 5.36
N GLU A 358 -15.91 -17.72 4.23
CA GLU A 358 -17.32 -17.33 4.19
C GLU A 358 -18.22 -18.35 4.93
N LEU A 359 -18.02 -19.65 4.67
CA LEU A 359 -18.80 -20.72 5.31
C LEU A 359 -18.61 -20.79 6.82
N VAL A 360 -17.41 -20.47 7.31
CA VAL A 360 -17.12 -20.43 8.75
C VAL A 360 -17.65 -19.14 9.38
N ALA A 361 -17.61 -18.02 8.66
CA ALA A 361 -18.10 -16.72 9.15
C ALA A 361 -19.63 -16.67 9.29
N ASP A 362 -20.38 -17.43 8.48
CA ASP A 362 -21.85 -17.47 8.50
C ASP A 362 -22.45 -18.24 9.71
N GLN A 363 -21.62 -18.60 10.70
CA GLN A 363 -22.09 -19.27 11.90
C GLN A 363 -22.59 -18.27 12.95
N PRO A 364 -23.79 -18.49 13.52
CA PRO A 364 -24.32 -17.61 14.56
C PRO A 364 -23.37 -17.59 15.75
N ALA A 365 -22.99 -16.38 16.18
CA ALA A 365 -22.19 -16.21 17.38
C ALA A 365 -22.98 -16.72 18.60
N GLU A 366 -22.44 -17.72 19.29
CA GLU A 366 -23.02 -18.14 20.56
C GLU A 366 -22.70 -17.13 21.66
N LYS A 367 -23.69 -16.91 22.54
CA LYS A 367 -23.54 -16.03 23.69
C LYS A 367 -22.54 -16.67 24.67
N ASP A 368 -21.54 -15.89 25.10
CA ASP A 368 -20.52 -16.27 26.10
C ASP A 368 -19.55 -17.40 25.71
N THR A 369 -19.56 -17.83 24.44
CA THR A 369 -18.66 -18.88 23.91
C THR A 369 -18.03 -18.44 22.60
N ARG A 370 -16.74 -18.71 22.43
CA ARG A 370 -16.01 -18.53 21.18
C ARG A 370 -15.74 -19.88 20.55
N LEU A 371 -16.29 -20.09 19.35
CA LEU A 371 -15.97 -21.23 18.51
C LEU A 371 -14.65 -20.98 17.77
N HIS A 372 -13.72 -21.91 17.92
CA HIS A 372 -12.50 -21.99 17.13
C HIS A 372 -12.67 -23.01 16.04
N THR A 373 -12.23 -22.66 14.83
CA THR A 373 -12.32 -23.52 13.66
C THR A 373 -10.97 -23.51 12.96
N ALA A 374 -10.44 -24.70 12.70
CA ALA A 374 -9.27 -24.91 11.88
C ALA A 374 -9.64 -25.83 10.71
N VAL A 375 -9.23 -25.45 9.50
CA VAL A 375 -9.46 -26.25 8.28
C VAL A 375 -8.13 -26.43 7.59
N VAL A 376 -7.80 -27.67 7.26
CA VAL A 376 -6.59 -28.03 6.51
C VAL A 376 -6.96 -28.95 5.36
N ALA A 377 -6.57 -28.60 4.15
CA ALA A 377 -6.67 -29.46 2.98
C ALA A 377 -5.29 -29.73 2.38
N LEU A 378 -4.92 -31.00 2.24
CA LEU A 378 -3.61 -31.46 1.77
C LEU A 378 -3.77 -32.37 0.55
N VAL A 379 -2.83 -32.30 -0.38
CA VAL A 379 -2.69 -33.28 -1.47
C VAL A 379 -1.92 -34.51 -0.95
N PRO A 380 -2.54 -35.71 -0.88
CA PRO A 380 -1.87 -36.95 -0.51
C PRO A 380 -0.69 -37.28 -1.44
N GLY A 381 0.41 -37.78 -0.88
CA GLY A 381 1.62 -38.15 -1.65
C GLY A 381 2.48 -36.98 -2.15
N ASP A 382 1.94 -35.76 -2.17
CA ASP A 382 2.64 -34.53 -2.56
C ASP A 382 2.96 -33.66 -1.33
N GLY A 383 1.97 -33.45 -0.45
CA GLY A 383 2.09 -32.60 0.75
C GLY A 383 1.69 -31.14 0.50
N ALA A 384 1.28 -30.77 -0.70
CA ALA A 384 0.83 -29.42 -1.00
C ALA A 384 -0.40 -29.03 -0.18
N VAL A 385 -0.29 -27.95 0.61
CA VAL A 385 -1.41 -27.37 1.38
C VAL A 385 -2.29 -26.51 0.47
N ARG A 386 -3.52 -26.94 0.20
CA ARG A 386 -4.47 -26.19 -0.65
C ARG A 386 -5.30 -25.18 0.12
N VAL A 387 -5.71 -25.53 1.34
CA VAL A 387 -6.49 -24.67 2.24
C VAL A 387 -5.86 -24.72 3.62
N LEU A 388 -5.68 -23.56 4.24
CA LEU A 388 -5.20 -23.40 5.61
C LEU A 388 -5.98 -22.29 6.30
N TYR A 389 -7.02 -22.64 7.04
CA TYR A 389 -7.84 -21.68 7.79
C TYR A 389 -7.43 -21.67 9.26
N GLY A 390 -6.89 -20.53 9.72
CA GLY A 390 -6.24 -20.41 11.02
C GLY A 390 -7.08 -19.83 12.17
N GLY A 391 -8.25 -19.27 11.88
CA GLY A 391 -9.13 -18.64 12.88
C GLY A 391 -9.81 -17.37 12.34
N ALA A 392 -10.98 -17.00 12.88
CA ALA A 392 -11.90 -16.05 12.23
C ALA A 392 -11.36 -14.61 12.03
N ASP A 393 -10.55 -14.10 12.95
CA ASP A 393 -10.08 -12.72 12.93
C ASP A 393 -8.61 -12.65 13.35
N TYR A 394 -7.72 -12.45 12.38
CA TYR A 394 -6.28 -12.36 12.63
C TYR A 394 -5.89 -11.21 13.55
N ALA A 395 -6.60 -10.07 13.49
CA ALA A 395 -6.28 -8.92 14.33
C ALA A 395 -6.54 -9.21 15.82
N ARG A 396 -7.51 -10.08 16.11
CA ARG A 396 -7.85 -10.50 17.49
C ARG A 396 -7.26 -11.85 17.88
N GLN A 397 -6.87 -12.66 16.89
CA GLN A 397 -6.29 -13.98 17.05
C GLN A 397 -5.12 -14.15 16.06
N PRO A 398 -3.93 -13.61 16.32
CA PRO A 398 -2.77 -13.87 15.46
C PRO A 398 -2.29 -15.33 15.55
N PHE A 399 -2.78 -16.09 16.54
CA PHE A 399 -2.48 -17.50 16.73
C PHE A 399 -3.22 -18.37 15.70
N ASN A 400 -2.47 -19.06 14.84
CA ASN A 400 -3.00 -19.95 13.81
C ASN A 400 -3.39 -21.32 14.39
N ASP A 401 -4.70 -21.57 14.58
CA ASP A 401 -5.22 -22.82 15.13
C ASP A 401 -4.92 -24.04 14.23
N ALA A 402 -4.82 -23.85 12.91
CA ALA A 402 -4.53 -24.96 12.00
C ALA A 402 -3.08 -25.48 12.12
N LEU A 403 -2.14 -24.60 12.49
CA LEU A 403 -0.73 -24.95 12.62
C LEU A 403 -0.26 -25.19 14.04
N HIS A 404 -0.70 -24.33 14.95
CA HIS A 404 -0.20 -24.26 16.32
C HIS A 404 -1.25 -24.70 17.35
N GLY A 405 -2.53 -24.74 16.97
CA GLY A 405 -3.62 -25.15 17.85
C GLY A 405 -3.43 -26.59 18.31
N ALA A 406 -3.28 -26.78 19.63
CA ALA A 406 -3.31 -28.10 20.24
C ALA A 406 -4.76 -28.44 20.58
N VAL A 407 -5.42 -29.22 19.73
CA VAL A 407 -6.82 -29.60 19.91
C VAL A 407 -6.88 -31.04 20.40
N GLU A 408 -7.58 -31.29 21.51
CA GLU A 408 -7.72 -32.65 22.05
C GLU A 408 -8.38 -33.56 21.01
N ALA A 409 -7.68 -34.63 20.62
CA ALA A 409 -8.10 -35.47 19.49
C ALA A 409 -9.07 -36.59 19.88
N GLY A 410 -8.96 -37.13 21.10
CA GLY A 410 -9.82 -38.20 21.57
C GLY A 410 -9.93 -39.35 20.55
N THR A 411 -11.16 -39.68 20.14
CA THR A 411 -11.41 -40.77 19.18
C THR A 411 -10.89 -40.48 17.77
N ALA A 412 -10.55 -39.23 17.42
CA ALA A 412 -9.96 -38.86 16.13
C ALA A 412 -8.61 -39.55 15.85
N LEU A 413 -7.96 -40.10 16.89
CA LEU A 413 -6.72 -40.86 16.78
C LEU A 413 -6.92 -42.37 16.59
N LEU A 414 -8.13 -42.92 16.75
CA LEU A 414 -8.37 -44.37 16.68
C LEU A 414 -7.81 -45.04 15.42
N PRO A 415 -7.88 -44.44 14.21
CA PRO A 415 -7.26 -45.00 13.01
C PRO A 415 -5.74 -45.25 13.11
N PHE A 416 -5.08 -44.59 14.07
CA PHE A 416 -3.64 -44.50 14.17
C PHE A 416 -3.06 -45.08 15.47
N THR A 417 -3.89 -45.61 16.37
CA THR A 417 -3.45 -46.14 17.68
C THR A 417 -3.20 -47.64 17.68
N VAL A 418 -3.82 -48.38 16.76
CA VAL A 418 -3.74 -49.85 16.72
C VAL A 418 -2.41 -50.40 16.24
N ARG A 419 -1.59 -49.60 15.55
CA ARG A 419 -0.35 -50.06 14.93
C ARG A 419 0.74 -49.00 14.97
N LYS A 420 1.99 -49.44 14.96
CA LYS A 420 3.14 -48.56 14.97
C LYS A 420 3.26 -47.82 13.63
N LEU A 421 3.40 -46.49 13.72
CA LEU A 421 3.68 -45.59 12.60
C LEU A 421 5.17 -45.33 12.47
N GLY A 422 5.62 -45.06 11.25
CA GLY A 422 6.98 -44.61 10.92
C GLY A 422 7.16 -43.09 11.08
N PRO A 423 8.41 -42.59 11.10
CA PRO A 423 8.68 -41.15 11.17
C PRO A 423 8.06 -40.40 9.98
N PRO A 424 7.53 -39.17 10.16
CA PRO A 424 7.48 -38.38 11.40
C PRO A 424 6.24 -38.63 12.28
N LEU A 425 5.41 -39.63 11.95
CA LEU A 425 4.16 -39.92 12.65
C LEU A 425 4.32 -40.77 13.92
N THR A 426 5.54 -41.21 14.24
CA THR A 426 5.85 -42.05 15.43
C THR A 426 5.33 -41.48 16.76
N THR A 427 5.24 -40.16 16.89
CA THR A 427 4.78 -39.49 18.13
C THR A 427 3.33 -39.01 18.05
N LEU A 428 2.59 -39.34 16.98
CA LEU A 428 1.20 -38.89 16.79
C LEU A 428 0.31 -39.43 17.92
N GLY A 429 0.31 -40.74 18.15
CA GLY A 429 -0.45 -41.38 19.23
C GLY A 429 0.08 -41.10 20.65
N LYS A 430 1.20 -40.38 20.79
CA LYS A 430 1.76 -39.95 22.09
C LYS A 430 1.27 -38.57 22.52
N SER A 431 0.70 -37.79 21.59
CA SER A 431 0.09 -36.49 21.91
C SER A 431 -1.42 -36.64 21.96
N ALA A 432 -2.02 -36.33 23.11
CA ALA A 432 -3.48 -36.25 23.22
C ALA A 432 -4.07 -35.07 22.41
N ALA A 433 -3.24 -34.09 22.05
CA ALA A 433 -3.63 -32.88 21.33
C ALA A 433 -2.69 -32.59 20.15
N PRO A 434 -2.77 -33.34 19.03
CA PRO A 434 -2.05 -33.01 17.81
C PRO A 434 -2.57 -31.70 17.20
N THR A 435 -1.75 -31.06 16.38
CA THR A 435 -2.21 -29.92 15.59
C THR A 435 -3.08 -30.38 14.43
N PRO A 436 -4.03 -29.56 13.95
CA PRO A 436 -4.86 -29.92 12.81
C PRO A 436 -4.06 -30.30 11.56
N LEU A 437 -3.01 -29.55 11.22
CA LEU A 437 -2.11 -29.89 10.11
C LEU A 437 -1.47 -31.28 10.30
N ARG A 438 -1.06 -31.61 11.53
CA ARG A 438 -0.41 -32.87 11.82
C ARG A 438 -1.35 -34.06 11.70
N LEU A 439 -2.59 -33.93 12.16
CA LEU A 439 -3.60 -34.98 12.01
C LEU A 439 -4.03 -35.11 10.54
N ALA A 440 -4.22 -34.00 9.83
CA ALA A 440 -4.49 -33.99 8.40
C ALA A 440 -3.40 -34.72 7.60
N ALA A 441 -2.12 -34.50 7.95
CA ALA A 441 -1.00 -35.19 7.31
C ALA A 441 -1.01 -36.72 7.56
N ALA A 442 -1.49 -37.17 8.73
CA ALA A 442 -1.63 -38.60 9.01
C ALA A 442 -2.75 -39.24 8.16
N TYR A 443 -3.89 -38.57 8.02
CA TYR A 443 -4.96 -39.02 7.12
C TYR A 443 -4.53 -38.97 5.64
N ALA A 444 -3.82 -37.92 5.22
CA ALA A 444 -3.22 -37.84 3.88
C ALA A 444 -2.22 -38.98 3.62
N THR A 445 -1.50 -39.44 4.66
CA THR A 445 -0.60 -40.60 4.56
C THR A 445 -1.37 -41.88 4.30
N ALA A 446 -2.49 -42.11 5.00
CA ALA A 446 -3.36 -43.26 4.75
C ALA A 446 -3.95 -43.21 3.33
N ALA A 447 -4.39 -42.03 2.90
CA ALA A 447 -4.89 -41.77 1.56
C ALA A 447 -3.86 -42.05 0.45
N ALA A 448 -2.57 -41.81 0.74
CA ALA A 448 -1.44 -42.07 -0.16
C ALA A 448 -0.82 -43.47 0.06
N ASN A 449 -1.62 -44.46 0.43
CA ASN A 449 -1.20 -45.85 0.63
C ASN A 449 0.00 -46.00 1.58
N GLY A 450 0.03 -45.16 2.62
CA GLY A 450 1.05 -45.16 3.66
C GLY A 450 2.30 -44.33 3.36
N THR A 451 2.31 -43.59 2.25
CA THR A 451 3.37 -42.64 1.90
C THR A 451 3.09 -41.29 2.56
N TYR A 452 3.90 -40.92 3.54
CA TYR A 452 3.87 -39.58 4.11
C TYR A 452 4.57 -38.62 3.16
N ALA A 453 3.97 -37.45 2.95
CA ALA A 453 4.60 -36.32 2.28
C ALA A 453 4.65 -35.14 3.26
N GLN A 454 5.81 -34.48 3.38
CA GLN A 454 5.95 -33.33 4.27
C GLN A 454 5.05 -32.18 3.79
N PRO A 455 4.13 -31.68 4.63
CA PRO A 455 3.29 -30.55 4.24
C PRO A 455 4.12 -29.32 3.89
N TYR A 456 3.78 -28.65 2.79
CA TYR A 456 4.48 -27.47 2.32
C TYR A 456 3.54 -26.45 1.68
N THR A 457 3.88 -25.18 1.83
CA THR A 457 3.11 -24.01 1.39
C THR A 457 3.78 -23.23 0.28
N VAL A 458 5.09 -23.41 0.06
CA VAL A 458 5.86 -22.69 -0.97
C VAL A 458 6.19 -23.62 -2.14
N GLN A 459 5.58 -23.37 -3.30
CA GLN A 459 5.82 -24.17 -4.51
C GLN A 459 7.07 -23.70 -5.27
N LYS A 460 7.26 -22.39 -5.42
CA LYS A 460 8.35 -21.82 -6.23
C LYS A 460 8.69 -20.42 -5.74
N ILE A 461 9.98 -20.07 -5.72
CA ILE A 461 10.44 -18.71 -5.47
C ILE A 461 11.24 -18.22 -6.67
N THR A 462 10.94 -17.02 -7.14
CA THR A 462 11.70 -16.35 -8.20
C THR A 462 12.21 -14.99 -7.75
N ARG A 463 13.35 -14.55 -8.29
CA ARG A 463 13.90 -13.20 -8.12
C ARG A 463 14.42 -12.70 -9.46
N GLY A 464 13.99 -11.52 -9.90
CA GLY A 464 14.38 -10.96 -11.21
C GLY A 464 14.08 -11.90 -12.39
N GLY A 465 12.96 -12.64 -12.33
CA GLY A 465 12.57 -13.62 -13.35
C GLY A 465 13.30 -14.98 -13.31
N ARG A 466 14.33 -15.13 -12.47
CA ARG A 466 15.05 -16.40 -12.27
C ARG A 466 14.45 -17.21 -11.14
N THR A 467 14.36 -18.53 -11.31
CA THR A 467 13.92 -19.45 -10.25
C THR A 467 15.07 -19.66 -9.28
N VAL A 468 14.85 -19.34 -7.99
CA VAL A 468 15.83 -19.53 -6.92
C VAL A 468 15.48 -20.71 -6.02
N TYR A 469 14.20 -21.13 -6.02
CA TYR A 469 13.73 -22.33 -5.34
C TYR A 469 12.54 -22.93 -6.09
N ALA A 470 12.45 -24.26 -6.11
CA ALA A 470 11.29 -25.02 -6.55
C ALA A 470 11.11 -26.22 -5.61
N ALA A 471 9.89 -26.38 -5.09
CA ALA A 471 9.58 -27.48 -4.19
C ALA A 471 9.55 -28.82 -4.93
N HIS A 472 9.98 -29.85 -4.21
CA HIS A 472 9.84 -31.24 -4.60
C HIS A 472 9.25 -31.98 -3.39
N PRO A 473 8.30 -32.92 -3.58
CA PRO A 473 7.71 -33.68 -2.48
C PRO A 473 8.79 -34.41 -1.66
N ASP A 474 8.90 -34.10 -0.37
CA ASP A 474 9.68 -34.89 0.58
C ASP A 474 8.79 -36.02 1.10
N THR A 475 8.99 -37.21 0.53
CA THR A 475 8.14 -38.38 0.80
C THR A 475 8.91 -39.50 1.51
N ARG A 476 8.20 -40.24 2.36
CA ARG A 476 8.71 -41.45 3.01
C ARG A 476 7.57 -42.36 3.43
N THR A 477 7.80 -43.67 3.43
CA THR A 477 6.82 -44.63 3.95
C THR A 477 6.69 -44.47 5.47
N ALA A 478 5.48 -44.15 5.94
CA ALA A 478 5.19 -43.98 7.36
C ALA A 478 4.06 -44.91 7.87
N MET A 479 3.36 -45.60 6.98
CA MET A 479 2.42 -46.68 7.32
C MET A 479 2.70 -47.90 6.43
N ASP A 480 2.51 -49.10 6.98
CA ASP A 480 2.46 -50.30 6.16
C ASP A 480 1.04 -50.55 5.67
N ARG A 481 0.88 -51.60 4.84
CA ARG A 481 -0.42 -52.03 4.33
C ARG A 481 -1.45 -52.25 5.43
N LEU A 482 -1.08 -52.93 6.52
CA LEU A 482 -2.04 -53.23 7.58
C LEU A 482 -2.51 -51.97 8.33
N ALA A 483 -1.62 -51.00 8.61
CA ALA A 483 -2.01 -49.71 9.18
C ALA A 483 -2.94 -48.94 8.25
N VAL A 484 -2.66 -48.94 6.94
CA VAL A 484 -3.51 -48.31 5.92
C VAL A 484 -4.88 -48.99 5.89
N ASP A 485 -4.94 -50.32 5.90
CA ASP A 485 -6.19 -51.08 5.89
C ASP A 485 -7.05 -50.80 7.11
N VAL A 486 -6.46 -50.68 8.31
CA VAL A 486 -7.22 -50.31 9.51
C VAL A 486 -7.73 -48.88 9.41
N ALA A 487 -6.90 -47.93 8.97
CA ALA A 487 -7.31 -46.54 8.82
C ALA A 487 -8.46 -46.41 7.81
N ASN A 488 -8.33 -47.05 6.65
CA ASN A 488 -9.38 -47.10 5.63
C ASN A 488 -10.64 -47.74 6.21
N LYS A 489 -10.55 -48.93 6.83
CA LYS A 489 -11.74 -49.63 7.36
C LYS A 489 -12.56 -48.76 8.33
N LEU A 490 -11.90 -48.00 9.20
CA LEU A 490 -12.58 -47.11 10.13
C LEU A 490 -13.24 -45.92 9.41
N VAL A 491 -12.56 -45.32 8.43
CA VAL A 491 -13.06 -44.17 7.66
C VAL A 491 -14.18 -44.55 6.69
N TYR A 492 -14.18 -45.76 6.13
CA TYR A 492 -15.26 -46.26 5.26
C TYR A 492 -16.46 -46.81 6.04
N SER A 493 -16.34 -47.03 7.35
CA SER A 493 -17.42 -47.61 8.16
C SER A 493 -18.59 -46.65 8.43
N GLU A 494 -18.43 -45.34 8.19
CA GLU A 494 -19.49 -44.35 8.40
C GLU A 494 -20.55 -44.31 7.27
N GLY A 495 -20.40 -45.13 6.21
CA GLY A 495 -21.47 -45.42 5.24
C GLY A 495 -21.87 -44.27 4.30
N GLY A 496 -21.14 -43.15 4.31
CA GLY A 496 -21.35 -42.01 3.42
C GLY A 496 -20.78 -42.22 2.01
N PRO A 497 -21.11 -41.33 1.04
CA PRO A 497 -20.59 -41.39 -0.33
C PRO A 497 -19.08 -41.09 -0.42
N LEU A 498 -18.49 -40.57 0.65
CA LEU A 498 -17.07 -40.30 0.79
C LEU A 498 -16.52 -40.97 2.05
N PRO A 499 -15.24 -41.39 2.03
CA PRO A 499 -14.58 -41.90 3.22
C PRO A 499 -14.48 -40.74 4.22
N THR A 500 -15.12 -40.90 5.38
CA THR A 500 -15.20 -39.86 6.42
C THR A 500 -15.05 -40.49 7.79
N PHE A 501 -14.29 -39.83 8.65
CA PHE A 501 -14.17 -40.21 10.05
C PHE A 501 -14.43 -39.00 10.93
N THR A 502 -15.37 -39.15 11.85
CA THR A 502 -15.71 -38.14 12.85
C THR A 502 -15.21 -38.58 14.23
N GLY A 503 -14.33 -37.78 14.82
CA GLY A 503 -13.77 -38.01 16.15
C GLY A 503 -14.08 -36.87 17.12
N SER A 504 -14.02 -37.14 18.42
CA SER A 504 -14.23 -36.15 19.46
C SER A 504 -13.49 -36.48 20.75
N ALA A 505 -13.23 -35.47 21.56
CA ALA A 505 -12.90 -35.60 22.97
C ALA A 505 -14.10 -35.13 23.82
N GLY A 506 -15.00 -36.07 24.13
CA GLY A 506 -16.27 -35.76 24.79
C GLY A 506 -17.13 -34.81 23.94
N THR A 507 -17.64 -33.75 24.56
CA THR A 507 -18.46 -32.70 23.90
C THR A 507 -17.68 -31.41 23.62
N ARG A 508 -16.34 -31.44 23.79
CA ARG A 508 -15.49 -30.24 23.80
C ARG A 508 -14.78 -29.98 22.48
N THR A 509 -14.50 -31.05 21.73
CA THR A 509 -13.83 -31.00 20.44
C THR A 509 -14.57 -31.86 19.42
N LEU A 510 -14.52 -31.42 18.17
CA LEU A 510 -14.99 -32.19 17.02
C LEU A 510 -13.90 -32.18 15.96
N TRP A 511 -13.61 -33.36 15.44
CA TRP A 511 -12.74 -33.59 14.31
C TRP A 511 -13.55 -34.26 13.22
N HIS A 512 -13.52 -33.70 12.02
CA HIS A 512 -14.19 -34.27 10.87
C HIS A 512 -13.18 -34.33 9.73
N THR A 513 -12.80 -35.53 9.33
CA THR A 513 -11.83 -35.74 8.26
C THR A 513 -12.42 -36.58 7.16
N THR A 514 -12.29 -36.11 5.93
CA THR A 514 -12.57 -36.87 4.72
C THR A 514 -11.33 -36.90 3.84
N TYR A 515 -11.08 -38.02 3.17
CA TYR A 515 -10.00 -38.09 2.20
C TYR A 515 -10.28 -39.03 1.04
N ASP A 516 -9.54 -38.86 -0.05
CA ASP A 516 -9.34 -39.83 -1.12
C ASP A 516 -7.90 -39.70 -1.65
N GLU A 517 -7.56 -40.36 -2.76
CA GLU A 517 -6.24 -40.29 -3.38
C GLU A 517 -5.79 -38.87 -3.81
N ARG A 518 -6.71 -37.89 -3.86
CA ARG A 518 -6.46 -36.53 -4.40
C ARG A 518 -6.39 -35.48 -3.33
N LEU A 519 -7.22 -35.60 -2.29
CA LEU A 519 -7.33 -34.58 -1.25
C LEU A 519 -7.69 -35.21 0.10
N ALA A 520 -7.00 -34.79 1.16
CA ALA A 520 -7.39 -35.02 2.53
C ALA A 520 -7.79 -33.68 3.17
N VAL A 521 -9.03 -33.59 3.68
CA VAL A 521 -9.57 -32.38 4.32
C VAL A 521 -9.94 -32.71 5.75
N THR A 522 -9.33 -31.98 6.69
CA THR A 522 -9.59 -32.09 8.13
C THR A 522 -10.13 -30.77 8.65
N VAL A 523 -11.27 -30.84 9.34
CA VAL A 523 -11.85 -29.73 10.11
C VAL A 523 -11.72 -30.08 11.59
N ALA A 524 -11.13 -29.17 12.37
CA ALA A 524 -11.02 -29.26 13.82
C ALA A 524 -11.77 -28.09 14.46
N LEU A 525 -12.62 -28.40 15.42
CA LEU A 525 -13.49 -27.45 16.11
C LEU A 525 -13.34 -27.62 17.61
N PHE A 526 -13.19 -26.52 18.32
CA PHE A 526 -13.24 -26.49 19.79
C PHE A 526 -13.86 -25.18 20.25
N ALA A 527 -14.50 -25.19 21.41
CA ALA A 527 -15.13 -24.01 21.98
C ALA A 527 -14.46 -23.60 23.29
N GLN A 528 -14.41 -22.29 23.55
CA GLN A 528 -13.94 -21.77 24.83
C GLN A 528 -14.78 -20.60 25.32
N HIS A 529 -14.94 -20.50 26.63
CA HIS A 529 -15.35 -19.26 27.26
C HIS A 529 -14.19 -18.26 27.22
N PRO A 530 -14.41 -17.03 26.74
CA PRO A 530 -13.37 -16.01 26.70
C PRO A 530 -12.76 -15.74 28.07
N ALA A 531 -11.50 -15.33 28.10
CA ALA A 531 -10.86 -14.85 29.33
C ALA A 531 -11.61 -13.61 29.87
N HIS A 532 -11.77 -13.53 31.19
CA HIS A 532 -12.43 -12.40 31.85
C HIS A 532 -11.64 -11.94 33.08
N GLY A 533 -11.11 -10.71 33.03
CA GLY A 533 -10.25 -10.17 34.08
C GLY A 533 -8.98 -11.02 34.28
N LYS A 534 -8.82 -11.62 35.46
CA LYS A 534 -7.69 -12.51 35.79
C LYS A 534 -7.92 -13.98 35.44
N HIS A 535 -9.13 -14.34 34.99
CA HIS A 535 -9.46 -15.73 34.68
C HIS A 535 -9.05 -16.06 33.23
N PRO A 536 -8.22 -17.07 33.01
CA PRO A 536 -7.85 -17.50 31.66
C PRO A 536 -9.07 -18.08 30.94
N ALA A 537 -8.97 -18.17 29.61
CA ALA A 537 -9.98 -18.85 28.81
C ALA A 537 -10.09 -20.32 29.25
N ARG A 538 -11.31 -20.86 29.24
CA ARG A 538 -11.60 -22.23 29.66
C ARG A 538 -12.43 -22.93 28.60
N THR A 539 -12.24 -24.23 28.44
CA THR A 539 -12.98 -25.04 27.46
C THR A 539 -14.50 -24.94 27.69
N ALA A 540 -15.25 -24.86 26.60
CA ALA A 540 -16.71 -24.85 26.58
C ALA A 540 -17.24 -26.08 25.81
N GLN A 541 -18.53 -26.36 25.95
CA GLN A 541 -19.19 -27.37 25.12
C GLN A 541 -19.38 -26.83 23.70
N LEU A 542 -19.31 -27.72 22.73
CA LEU A 542 -19.57 -27.36 21.35
C LEU A 542 -21.07 -27.14 21.09
N PRO A 543 -21.44 -26.15 20.25
CA PRO A 543 -22.79 -26.00 19.71
C PRO A 543 -23.29 -27.27 19.05
N ALA A 544 -24.60 -27.55 19.08
CA ALA A 544 -25.17 -28.70 18.35
C ALA A 544 -25.00 -28.60 16.83
N THR A 545 -24.78 -27.39 16.29
CA THR A 545 -24.66 -27.11 14.86
C THR A 545 -23.29 -27.42 14.25
N VAL A 546 -22.25 -27.68 15.07
CA VAL A 546 -20.87 -27.76 14.58
C VAL A 546 -20.61 -28.97 13.68
N SER A 547 -21.35 -30.07 13.85
CA SER A 547 -21.23 -31.25 13.00
C SER A 547 -21.70 -30.96 11.56
N ALA A 548 -22.81 -30.22 11.43
CA ALA A 548 -23.32 -29.78 10.14
C ALA A 548 -22.36 -28.79 9.48
N LEU A 549 -21.77 -27.86 10.25
CA LEU A 549 -20.71 -26.96 9.75
C LEU A 549 -19.52 -27.75 9.19
N ALA A 550 -18.97 -28.68 9.97
CA ALA A 550 -17.80 -29.46 9.57
C ALA A 550 -18.06 -30.27 8.28
N SER A 551 -19.24 -30.86 8.18
CA SER A 551 -19.68 -31.60 6.99
C SER A 551 -19.83 -30.69 5.77
N ARG A 552 -20.42 -29.49 5.93
CA ARG A 552 -20.55 -28.51 4.82
C ARG A 552 -19.20 -28.00 4.35
N VAL A 553 -18.31 -27.64 5.27
CA VAL A 553 -16.96 -27.13 4.94
C VAL A 553 -16.16 -28.18 4.18
N THR A 554 -16.12 -29.42 4.67
CA THR A 554 -15.39 -30.50 3.98
C THR A 554 -15.96 -30.81 2.60
N ALA A 555 -17.29 -30.84 2.45
CA ALA A 555 -17.93 -31.05 1.15
C ALA A 555 -17.64 -29.92 0.15
N ASP A 556 -17.73 -28.66 0.57
CA ASP A 556 -17.48 -27.50 -0.29
C ASP A 556 -16.02 -27.42 -0.74
N VAL A 557 -15.06 -27.57 0.20
CA VAL A 557 -13.62 -27.60 -0.10
C VAL A 557 -13.31 -28.70 -1.13
N ARG A 558 -13.86 -29.90 -0.95
CA ARG A 558 -13.69 -31.01 -1.90
C ARG A 558 -14.31 -30.70 -3.25
N HIS A 559 -15.51 -30.12 -3.29
CA HIS A 559 -16.18 -29.80 -4.55
C HIS A 559 -15.37 -28.79 -5.39
N ARG A 560 -14.80 -27.77 -4.75
CA ARG A 560 -14.03 -26.72 -5.42
C ARG A 560 -12.66 -27.17 -5.88
N LEU A 561 -12.00 -28.00 -5.08
CA LEU A 561 -10.67 -28.53 -5.38
C LEU A 561 -10.72 -29.80 -6.22
N ALA A 562 -11.91 -30.33 -6.51
CA ALA A 562 -12.07 -31.38 -7.51
C ALA A 562 -11.64 -30.82 -8.88
N PRO A 563 -10.78 -31.52 -9.63
CA PRO A 563 -10.36 -31.02 -10.93
C PRO A 563 -11.59 -30.85 -11.83
N SER A 564 -11.75 -29.65 -12.40
CA SER A 564 -12.44 -29.53 -13.68
C SER A 564 -11.73 -30.47 -14.66
N SER A 565 -12.44 -31.03 -15.62
CA SER A 565 -12.01 -32.10 -16.53
C SER A 565 -10.73 -31.82 -17.36
N SER A 566 -10.03 -30.71 -17.16
CA SER A 566 -8.82 -30.27 -17.86
C SER A 566 -7.49 -30.80 -17.31
N TRP A 567 -7.43 -31.37 -16.09
CA TRP A 567 -6.16 -31.82 -15.47
C TRP A 567 -5.60 -33.16 -15.99
N ARG A 568 -6.33 -33.88 -16.86
CA ARG A 568 -5.92 -35.20 -17.38
C ARG A 568 -4.85 -35.18 -18.48
N LYS A 569 -4.30 -34.02 -18.86
CA LYS A 569 -3.43 -33.90 -20.06
C LYS A 569 -1.95 -33.57 -19.82
N SER A 570 -1.43 -33.53 -18.60
CA SER A 570 0.01 -33.33 -18.40
C SER A 570 0.55 -34.16 -17.25
N GLY A 571 1.14 -35.32 -17.58
CA GLY A 571 1.91 -36.15 -16.65
C GLY A 571 1.70 -37.64 -16.91
N GLU A 572 2.58 -38.21 -17.73
CA GLU A 572 2.84 -39.62 -18.05
C GLU A 572 1.98 -40.74 -17.41
N ASN A 573 1.46 -41.59 -18.30
CA ASN A 573 0.85 -42.89 -18.00
C ASN A 573 1.78 -43.76 -17.12
N VAL A 574 1.44 -43.87 -15.84
CA VAL A 574 1.83 -45.05 -15.05
C VAL A 574 0.72 -46.09 -15.22
N PRO A 575 1.00 -47.31 -15.71
CA PRO A 575 -0.03 -48.32 -15.86
C PRO A 575 -0.53 -48.79 -14.48
N VAL A 576 -1.85 -48.78 -14.33
CA VAL A 576 -2.57 -49.42 -13.22
C VAL A 576 -2.51 -50.95 -13.42
N PRO A 577 -2.02 -51.75 -12.47
CA PRO A 577 -2.18 -53.20 -12.56
C PRO A 577 -3.64 -53.56 -12.26
N ALA A 578 -4.24 -54.34 -13.16
CA ALA A 578 -5.59 -54.88 -12.98
C ALA A 578 -5.68 -55.79 -11.74
N PRO A 579 -6.83 -55.85 -11.06
CA PRO A 579 -7.01 -56.71 -9.91
C PRO A 579 -6.91 -58.19 -10.32
N THR A 580 -5.92 -58.89 -9.76
CA THR A 580 -5.77 -60.34 -9.93
C THR A 580 -6.94 -61.03 -9.23
N ALA A 581 -7.87 -61.59 -10.01
CA ALA A 581 -8.90 -62.48 -9.49
C ALA A 581 -8.25 -63.80 -9.06
N THR A 582 -8.02 -63.96 -7.76
CA THR A 582 -7.59 -65.24 -7.19
C THR A 582 -8.77 -66.21 -7.25
N LYS A 583 -8.75 -67.11 -8.24
CA LYS A 583 -9.57 -68.33 -8.21
C LYS A 583 -9.14 -69.18 -7.02
N LEU A 584 -10.05 -69.40 -6.09
CA LEU A 584 -9.99 -70.50 -5.15
C LEU A 584 -10.11 -71.81 -5.94
N SER A 585 -9.04 -72.59 -6.03
CA SER A 585 -9.12 -74.01 -6.37
C SER A 585 -9.06 -74.81 -5.09
N GLY A 586 -10.12 -75.60 -4.84
CA GLY A 586 -10.14 -76.62 -3.80
C GLY A 586 -9.15 -77.75 -4.08
N GLY A 587 -8.71 -78.39 -3.00
CA GLY A 587 -7.77 -79.51 -2.94
C GLY A 587 -7.31 -79.68 -1.52
#